data_AF-A0A966N679-F1
#
_entry.id   AF-A0A966N679-F1
#
_cell.length_a   1.000
_cell.length_b   1.000
_cell.length_c   1.000
_cell.angle_alpha   90.00
_cell.angle_beta   90.00
_cell.angle_gamma   90.00
#
_symmetry.space_group_name_H-M   'P 1'
#
loop_
_entity.id
_entity.type
_entity.pdbx_description
1 polymer ?
#
loop_
_entity_poly.entity_id
_entity_poly.type
_entity_poly.pdbx_seq_one_letter_code
_entity_poly.pdbx_strand_id
1 'polypeptide(L)'
;MSFEEIRFIFVVYASSILPIILFIKYRSKLPNWVPIIYVGSFIVCALGWEIWFTYGLINGESVIERRADVLNQWIPLHLNWILNSLADAGTVCLGGLYLMWVLNNKEQRIFLKWRWGPFLILLAWCIGQNLFVELFLYYDQLGEGKNLSWAPLIPTGNIFNPLIFEFNERSVMFQTQLPWIILPPFLYMTVIKLANKRN
;
A
#
# COMPACT_ATOMS: atom_id res chain seq x y z
N MET A 1 -23.99 -12.66 2.58
CA MET A 1 -22.56 -12.37 2.42
C MET A 1 -21.92 -13.50 1.65
N SER A 2 -21.28 -13.20 0.53
CA SER A 2 -20.61 -14.18 -0.33
C SER A 2 -19.25 -14.60 0.25
N PHE A 3 -18.68 -15.69 -0.27
CA PHE A 3 -17.31 -16.10 0.09
C PHE A 3 -16.28 -15.02 -0.26
N GLU A 4 -16.48 -14.30 -1.37
CA GLU A 4 -15.59 -13.23 -1.80
C GLU A 4 -15.62 -12.03 -0.86
N GLU A 5 -16.80 -11.66 -0.36
CA GLU A 5 -16.96 -10.61 0.65
C GLU A 5 -16.29 -10.99 1.98
N ILE A 6 -16.45 -12.25 2.43
CA ILE A 6 -15.77 -12.75 3.64
C ILE A 6 -14.25 -12.70 3.46
N ARG A 7 -13.76 -13.18 2.31
CA ARG A 7 -12.32 -13.15 1.98
C ARG A 7 -11.81 -11.71 1.97
N PHE A 8 -12.56 -10.79 1.36
CA PHE A 8 -12.22 -9.36 1.35
C PHE A 8 -12.02 -8.83 2.76
N ILE A 9 -13.05 -8.99 3.60
CA ILE A 9 -13.05 -8.47 4.97
C ILE A 9 -11.88 -9.07 5.76
N PHE A 10 -11.72 -10.39 5.69
CA PHE A 10 -10.65 -11.09 6.38
C PHE A 10 -9.26 -10.58 5.96
N VAL A 11 -9.00 -10.47 4.66
CA VAL A 11 -7.69 -10.04 4.15
C VAL A 11 -7.39 -8.62 4.62
N VAL A 12 -8.32 -7.67 4.52
CA VAL A 12 -8.12 -6.27 4.94
C VAL A 12 -7.81 -6.16 6.43
N TYR A 13 -8.54 -6.87 7.28
CA TYR A 13 -8.27 -6.89 8.72
C TYR A 13 -6.95 -7.61 9.05
N ALA A 14 -6.67 -8.74 8.39
CA ALA A 14 -5.44 -9.48 8.62
C ALA A 14 -4.21 -8.66 8.19
N SER A 15 -4.23 -8.04 7.01
CA SER A 15 -3.13 -7.24 6.47
C SER A 15 -2.86 -5.96 7.26
N SER A 16 -3.87 -5.41 7.93
CA SER A 16 -3.72 -4.22 8.79
C SER A 16 -3.26 -4.58 10.21
N ILE A 17 -3.77 -5.67 10.79
CA ILE A 17 -3.52 -6.04 12.20
C ILE A 17 -2.26 -6.89 12.37
N LEU A 18 -2.01 -7.87 11.50
CA LEU A 18 -0.87 -8.79 11.66
C LEU A 18 0.49 -8.07 11.71
N PRO A 19 0.78 -7.06 10.86
CA PRO A 19 2.02 -6.32 10.96
C PRO A 19 2.21 -5.62 12.30
N ILE A 20 1.13 -5.11 12.92
CA ILE A 20 1.16 -4.48 14.24
C ILE A 20 1.51 -5.52 15.31
N ILE A 21 0.87 -6.70 15.28
CA ILE A 21 1.16 -7.80 16.20
C ILE A 21 2.63 -8.23 16.09
N LEU A 22 3.12 -8.42 14.86
CA LEU A 22 4.51 -8.79 14.61
C LEU A 22 5.47 -7.69 15.08
N PHE A 23 5.15 -6.43 14.81
CA PHE A 23 5.95 -5.28 15.24
C PHE A 23 6.08 -5.24 16.76
N ILE A 24 4.98 -5.39 17.51
CA ILE A 24 4.99 -5.41 18.98
C ILE A 24 5.80 -6.61 19.48
N LYS A 25 5.54 -7.81 18.96
CA LYS A 25 6.20 -9.06 19.38
C LYS A 25 7.71 -9.02 19.18
N TYR A 26 8.18 -8.41 18.09
CA TYR A 26 9.59 -8.38 17.73
C TYR A 26 10.25 -7.01 17.98
N ARG A 27 9.59 -6.10 18.70
CA ARG A 27 10.07 -4.72 18.89
C ARG A 27 11.50 -4.63 19.38
N SER A 28 11.92 -5.51 20.31
CA SER A 28 13.27 -5.54 20.86
C SER A 28 14.36 -5.96 19.87
N LYS A 29 14.00 -6.63 18.77
CA LYS A 29 14.91 -7.12 17.73
C LYS A 29 14.95 -6.20 16.50
N LEU A 30 14.03 -5.25 16.39
CA LEU A 30 13.92 -4.37 15.24
C LEU A 30 14.85 -3.16 15.38
N PRO A 31 15.50 -2.73 14.28
CA PRO A 31 16.24 -1.47 14.28
C PRO A 31 15.37 -0.30 14.75
N ASN A 32 16.00 0.66 15.43
CA ASN A 32 15.28 1.80 16.02
C ASN A 32 14.62 2.72 14.98
N TRP A 33 15.00 2.62 13.70
CA TRP A 33 14.35 3.37 12.61
C TRP A 33 13.03 2.73 12.16
N VAL A 34 12.78 1.44 12.44
CA VAL A 34 11.56 0.73 11.98
C VAL A 34 10.26 1.37 12.49
N PRO A 35 10.11 1.76 13.78
CA PRO A 35 8.91 2.44 14.24
C PRO A 35 8.64 3.76 13.50
N ILE A 36 9.70 4.51 13.19
CA ILE A 36 9.58 5.80 12.47
C ILE A 36 9.13 5.56 11.04
N ILE A 37 9.70 4.55 10.37
CA ILE A 37 9.28 4.16 9.02
C ILE A 37 7.84 3.68 9.02
N TYR A 38 7.42 2.86 9.99
CA TYR A 38 6.03 2.39 10.06
C TYR A 38 5.03 3.54 10.16
N VAL A 39 5.24 4.46 11.12
CA VAL A 39 4.35 5.62 11.32
C VAL A 39 4.43 6.56 10.11
N GLY A 40 5.63 6.80 9.58
CA GLY A 40 5.83 7.62 8.38
C GLY A 40 5.11 7.05 7.16
N SER A 41 5.24 5.75 6.92
CA SER A 41 4.52 5.06 5.85
C SER A 41 3.02 5.15 6.03
N PHE A 42 2.48 4.93 7.25
CA PHE A 42 1.06 5.09 7.51
C PHE A 42 0.56 6.49 7.14
N ILE A 43 1.27 7.53 7.57
CA ILE A 43 0.92 8.92 7.25
C ILE A 43 0.98 9.18 5.73
N VAL A 44 2.01 8.68 5.06
CA VAL A 44 2.18 8.86 3.61
C VAL A 44 1.10 8.12 2.82
N CYS A 45 0.70 6.91 3.22
CA CYS A 45 -0.39 6.20 2.54
C CYS A 45 -1.74 6.90 2.79
N ALA A 46 -2.00 7.27 4.04
CA ALA A 46 -3.21 8.00 4.45
C ALA A 46 -3.40 9.30 3.66
N LEU A 47 -2.40 10.19 3.70
CA LEU A 47 -2.46 11.50 3.07
C LEU A 47 -2.15 11.45 1.57
N GLY A 48 -1.43 10.43 1.11
CA GLY A 48 -0.99 10.29 -0.26
C GLY A 48 -2.09 9.80 -1.20
N TRP A 49 -2.98 8.92 -0.74
CA TRP A 49 -4.12 8.44 -1.54
C TRP A 49 -5.29 7.87 -0.73
N GLU A 50 -5.09 7.22 0.41
CA GLU A 50 -6.18 6.44 1.06
C GLU A 50 -7.36 7.30 1.52
N ILE A 51 -7.11 8.48 2.09
CA ILE A 51 -8.18 9.42 2.47
C ILE A 51 -8.91 9.90 1.22
N TRP A 52 -8.18 10.26 0.16
CA TRP A 52 -8.74 10.76 -1.10
C TRP A 52 -9.64 9.72 -1.76
N PHE A 53 -9.18 8.48 -1.84
CA PHE A 53 -9.93 7.34 -2.38
C PHE A 53 -11.13 6.97 -1.53
N THR A 54 -10.99 7.03 -0.22
CA THR A 54 -12.07 6.68 0.71
C THR A 54 -13.24 7.65 0.57
N TYR A 55 -12.96 8.96 0.54
CA TYR A 55 -14.00 9.99 0.52
C TYR A 55 -14.37 10.51 -0.89
N GLY A 56 -13.59 10.22 -1.93
CA GLY A 56 -13.87 10.77 -3.27
C GLY A 56 -13.62 12.28 -3.36
N LEU A 57 -12.62 12.83 -2.67
CA LEU A 57 -12.53 14.27 -2.37
C LEU A 57 -12.43 15.18 -3.60
N ILE A 58 -11.69 14.77 -4.63
CA ILE A 58 -11.46 15.54 -5.85
C ILE A 58 -11.71 14.63 -7.05
N ASN A 59 -12.72 14.97 -7.85
CA ASN A 59 -13.08 14.31 -9.11
C ASN A 59 -13.14 12.78 -9.02
N GLY A 60 -13.63 12.22 -7.90
CA GLY A 60 -13.74 10.78 -7.72
C GLY A 60 -14.96 10.40 -6.90
N GLU A 61 -15.33 9.13 -6.97
CA GLU A 61 -16.39 8.50 -6.21
C GLU A 61 -15.86 7.99 -4.87
N SER A 62 -16.67 8.13 -3.84
CA SER A 62 -16.38 7.61 -2.52
C SER A 62 -16.34 6.08 -2.53
N VAL A 63 -15.67 5.48 -1.55
CA VAL A 63 -15.61 4.02 -1.43
C VAL A 63 -17.00 3.40 -1.20
N ILE A 64 -17.96 4.15 -0.64
CA ILE A 64 -19.33 3.66 -0.43
C ILE A 64 -20.03 3.43 -1.76
N GLU A 65 -19.83 4.33 -2.72
CA GLU A 65 -20.44 4.27 -4.06
C GLU A 65 -19.78 3.19 -4.93
N ARG A 66 -18.50 2.89 -4.68
CA ARG A 66 -17.71 1.98 -5.51
C ARG A 66 -17.80 0.50 -5.11
N ARG A 67 -18.47 0.13 -4.01
CA ARG A 67 -18.51 -1.26 -3.52
C ARG A 67 -19.87 -1.69 -2.98
N ALA A 68 -20.04 -2.99 -2.77
CA ALA A 68 -21.27 -3.57 -2.22
C ALA A 68 -21.60 -3.08 -0.80
N ASP A 69 -22.90 -2.93 -0.51
CA ASP A 69 -23.41 -2.45 0.79
C ASP A 69 -22.96 -3.29 1.98
N VAL A 70 -22.82 -4.61 1.79
CA VAL A 70 -22.32 -5.51 2.83
C VAL A 70 -20.90 -5.11 3.26
N LEU A 71 -20.02 -4.73 2.34
CA LEU A 71 -18.67 -4.27 2.67
C LEU A 71 -18.71 -2.92 3.41
N ASN A 72 -19.67 -2.05 3.11
CA ASN A 72 -19.87 -0.79 3.83
C ASN A 72 -20.28 -1.00 5.29
N GLN A 73 -21.04 -2.07 5.59
CA GLN A 73 -21.42 -2.42 6.96
C GLN A 73 -20.24 -2.94 7.79
N TRP A 74 -19.37 -3.75 7.18
CA TRP A 74 -18.24 -4.39 7.87
C TRP A 74 -16.98 -3.55 7.91
N ILE A 75 -16.77 -2.69 6.92
CA ILE A 75 -15.64 -1.77 6.85
C ILE A 75 -16.20 -0.35 6.66
N PRO A 76 -16.67 0.32 7.72
CA PRO A 76 -17.27 1.64 7.59
C PRO A 76 -16.32 2.65 6.95
N LEU A 77 -16.87 3.67 6.29
CA LEU A 77 -16.13 4.71 5.56
C LEU A 77 -14.93 5.26 6.35
N HIS A 78 -15.16 5.69 7.59
CA HIS A 78 -14.11 6.29 8.42
C HIS A 78 -13.04 5.31 8.88
N LEU A 79 -13.32 4.01 8.82
CA LEU A 79 -12.37 2.95 9.15
C LEU A 79 -11.58 2.49 7.91
N ASN A 80 -12.16 2.61 6.72
CA ASN A 80 -11.57 2.13 5.47
C ASN A 80 -10.16 2.67 5.23
N TRP A 81 -10.00 4.00 5.24
CA TRP A 81 -8.68 4.62 5.00
C TRP A 81 -7.66 4.22 6.06
N ILE A 82 -8.10 4.00 7.32
CA ILE A 82 -7.21 3.58 8.41
C ILE A 82 -6.69 2.18 8.14
N LEU A 83 -7.59 1.22 7.84
CA LEU A 83 -7.22 -0.17 7.61
C LEU A 83 -6.30 -0.32 6.41
N ASN A 84 -6.62 0.33 5.28
CA ASN A 84 -5.76 0.28 4.10
C ASN A 84 -4.41 0.94 4.35
N SER A 85 -4.37 2.13 5.00
CA SER A 85 -3.10 2.78 5.33
C SER A 85 -2.22 1.93 6.26
N LEU A 86 -2.82 1.20 7.20
CA LEU A 86 -2.11 0.26 8.07
C LEU A 86 -1.60 -0.95 7.29
N ALA A 87 -2.40 -1.49 6.39
CA ALA A 87 -2.01 -2.59 5.52
C ALA A 87 -0.85 -2.19 4.60
N ASP A 88 -0.91 -1.01 3.99
CA ASP A 88 0.13 -0.46 3.14
C ASP A 88 1.42 -0.20 3.91
N ALA A 89 1.33 0.39 5.10
CA ALA A 89 2.49 0.66 5.95
C ALA A 89 3.16 -0.64 6.45
N GLY A 90 2.37 -1.61 6.87
CA GLY A 90 2.86 -2.85 7.45
C GLY A 90 3.22 -3.89 6.39
N THR A 91 2.22 -4.35 5.64
CA THR A 91 2.36 -5.45 4.69
C THR A 91 3.16 -5.04 3.47
N VAL A 92 2.93 -3.84 2.92
CA VAL A 92 3.62 -3.42 1.71
C VAL A 92 4.97 -2.76 2.02
N CYS A 93 5.00 -1.68 2.80
CA CYS A 93 6.24 -0.93 3.07
C CYS A 93 7.22 -1.73 3.93
N LEU A 94 6.85 -2.11 5.16
CA LEU A 94 7.75 -2.89 6.01
C LEU A 94 7.98 -4.30 5.47
N GLY A 95 6.94 -4.96 4.94
CA GLY A 95 7.08 -6.27 4.30
C GLY A 95 8.04 -6.23 3.10
N GLY A 96 8.00 -5.17 2.30
CA GLY A 96 8.93 -4.96 1.19
C GLY A 96 10.37 -4.74 1.64
N LEU A 97 10.57 -3.93 2.68
CA LEU A 97 11.90 -3.74 3.29
C LEU A 97 12.45 -5.05 3.90
N TYR A 98 11.57 -5.84 4.52
CA TYR A 98 11.92 -7.16 5.05
C TYR A 98 12.29 -8.14 3.95
N LEU A 99 11.49 -8.22 2.88
CA LEU A 99 11.77 -9.08 1.72
C LEU A 99 13.10 -8.67 1.05
N MET A 100 13.30 -7.37 0.85
CA MET A 100 14.55 -6.81 0.35
C MET A 100 15.74 -7.26 1.20
N TRP A 101 15.61 -7.27 2.53
CA TRP A 101 16.66 -7.74 3.44
C TRP A 101 16.91 -9.24 3.36
N VAL A 102 15.84 -10.05 3.36
CA VAL A 102 15.95 -11.51 3.30
C VAL A 102 16.59 -11.98 1.99
N LEU A 103 16.15 -11.43 0.85
CA LEU A 103 16.68 -11.79 -0.47
C LEU A 103 18.12 -11.29 -0.71
N ASN A 104 18.61 -10.36 0.12
CA ASN A 104 20.00 -9.92 0.12
C ASN A 104 20.80 -10.56 1.27
N ASN A 105 20.53 -11.83 1.59
CA ASN A 105 21.25 -12.61 2.59
C ASN A 105 21.33 -11.94 3.97
N LYS A 106 20.32 -11.14 4.33
CA LYS A 106 20.26 -10.38 5.57
C LYS A 106 21.40 -9.36 5.76
N GLU A 107 22.02 -8.88 4.68
CA GLU A 107 23.10 -7.90 4.74
C GLU A 107 22.58 -6.52 5.21
N GLN A 108 23.05 -6.04 6.36
CA GLN A 108 22.62 -4.75 6.92
C GLN A 108 23.08 -3.53 6.09
N ARG A 109 24.17 -3.68 5.31
CA ARG A 109 24.74 -2.61 4.49
C ARG A 109 23.78 -2.11 3.41
N ILE A 110 22.79 -2.91 3.01
CA ILE A 110 21.76 -2.47 2.06
C ILE A 110 20.95 -1.29 2.61
N PHE A 111 20.85 -1.15 3.94
CA PHE A 111 20.15 -0.03 4.58
C PHE A 111 21.07 1.16 4.87
N LEU A 112 22.36 1.09 4.52
CA LEU A 112 23.33 2.17 4.79
C LEU A 112 23.69 2.96 3.54
N LYS A 113 23.56 2.37 2.36
CA LYS A 113 23.84 3.03 1.08
C LYS A 113 22.90 2.51 0.02
N TRP A 114 22.52 3.40 -0.91
CA TRP A 114 21.70 3.04 -2.06
C TRP A 114 22.35 1.93 -2.87
N ARG A 115 21.59 0.87 -3.14
CA ARG A 115 21.95 -0.21 -4.06
C ARG A 115 20.77 -0.54 -4.96
N TRP A 116 21.02 -0.61 -6.27
CA TRP A 116 19.99 -0.86 -7.27
C TRP A 116 19.35 -2.24 -7.14
N GLY A 117 20.11 -3.30 -6.85
CA GLY A 117 19.56 -4.65 -6.67
C GLY A 117 18.49 -4.74 -5.57
N PRO A 118 18.81 -4.38 -4.30
CA PRO A 118 17.82 -4.28 -3.23
C PRO A 118 16.63 -3.37 -3.59
N PHE A 119 16.89 -2.21 -4.19
CA PHE A 119 15.82 -1.31 -4.61
C PHE A 119 14.86 -1.94 -5.62
N LEU A 120 15.36 -2.67 -6.62
CA LEU A 120 14.51 -3.36 -7.61
C LEU A 120 13.63 -4.43 -6.97
N ILE A 121 14.10 -5.11 -5.92
CA ILE A 121 13.27 -6.04 -5.14
C ILE A 121 12.13 -5.30 -4.44
N LEU A 122 12.43 -4.17 -3.79
CA LEU A 122 11.42 -3.35 -3.13
C LEU A 122 10.38 -2.82 -4.13
N LEU A 123 10.83 -2.31 -5.29
CA LEU A 123 9.97 -1.81 -6.35
C LEU A 123 9.06 -2.92 -6.91
N ALA A 124 9.63 -4.08 -7.23
CA ALA A 124 8.87 -5.24 -7.72
C ALA A 124 7.85 -5.72 -6.69
N TRP A 125 8.19 -5.69 -5.40
CA TRP A 125 7.26 -6.01 -4.32
C TRP A 125 6.09 -5.02 -4.25
N CYS A 126 6.35 -3.72 -4.24
CA CYS A 126 5.31 -2.70 -4.14
C CYS A 126 4.34 -2.76 -5.32
N ILE A 127 4.86 -2.87 -6.55
CA ILE A 127 4.02 -3.02 -7.74
C ILE A 127 3.27 -4.36 -7.70
N GLY A 128 3.96 -5.46 -7.40
CA GLY A 128 3.36 -6.79 -7.36
C GLY A 128 2.26 -6.94 -6.31
N GLN A 129 2.42 -6.35 -5.12
CA GLN A 129 1.38 -6.30 -4.09
C GLN A 129 0.17 -5.51 -4.56
N ASN A 130 0.37 -4.35 -5.18
CA ASN A 130 -0.74 -3.55 -5.70
C ASN A 130 -1.50 -4.29 -6.81
N LEU A 131 -0.78 -4.91 -7.75
CA LEU A 131 -1.39 -5.74 -8.79
C LEU A 131 -2.21 -6.88 -8.19
N PHE A 132 -1.71 -7.53 -7.13
CA PHE A 132 -2.45 -8.58 -6.43
C PHE A 132 -3.74 -8.02 -5.80
N VAL A 133 -3.66 -6.88 -5.12
CA VAL A 133 -4.83 -6.24 -4.49
C VAL A 133 -5.85 -5.85 -5.55
N GLU A 134 -5.45 -5.17 -6.61
CA GLU A 134 -6.33 -4.72 -7.69
C GLU A 134 -6.98 -5.90 -8.43
N LEU A 135 -6.22 -6.94 -8.76
CA LEU A 135 -6.73 -8.06 -9.54
C LEU A 135 -7.49 -9.10 -8.72
N PHE A 136 -7.29 -9.22 -7.41
CA PHE A 136 -7.89 -10.33 -6.64
C PHE A 136 -8.73 -9.90 -5.43
N LEU A 137 -8.55 -8.67 -4.95
CA LEU A 137 -9.24 -8.15 -3.80
C LEU A 137 -10.20 -7.02 -4.17
N TYR A 138 -9.72 -6.03 -4.91
CA TYR A 138 -10.37 -4.73 -5.14
C TYR A 138 -10.82 -4.52 -6.60
N TYR A 139 -10.93 -5.59 -7.38
CA TYR A 139 -11.25 -5.50 -8.82
C TYR A 139 -12.57 -4.75 -9.07
N ASP A 140 -13.58 -4.97 -8.23
CA ASP A 140 -14.87 -4.27 -8.31
C ASP A 140 -14.82 -2.81 -7.84
N GLN A 141 -13.74 -2.37 -7.17
CA GLN A 141 -13.61 -1.03 -6.58
C GLN A 141 -12.67 -0.12 -7.37
N LEU A 142 -11.63 -0.70 -7.98
CA LEU A 142 -10.55 0.03 -8.66
C LEU A 142 -10.58 -0.15 -10.18
N GLY A 143 -11.50 -0.97 -10.69
CA GLY A 143 -11.57 -1.30 -12.11
C GLY A 143 -12.09 -0.17 -13.01
N GLU A 144 -12.16 -0.47 -14.29
CA GLU A 144 -12.65 0.43 -15.33
C GLU A 144 -14.08 0.92 -15.02
N GLY A 145 -14.33 2.20 -15.28
CA GLY A 145 -15.59 2.86 -14.95
C GLY A 145 -15.72 3.31 -13.49
N LYS A 146 -14.73 3.04 -12.62
CA LYS A 146 -14.67 3.58 -11.26
C LYS A 146 -13.80 4.83 -11.22
N ASN A 147 -14.41 5.98 -10.91
CA ASN A 147 -13.67 7.24 -10.85
C ASN A 147 -12.92 7.35 -9.53
N LEU A 148 -11.61 7.11 -9.53
CA LEU A 148 -10.78 7.27 -8.34
C LEU A 148 -10.41 8.74 -8.13
N SER A 149 -10.44 9.19 -6.89
CA SER A 149 -10.10 10.59 -6.59
C SER A 149 -8.65 10.91 -6.98
N TRP A 150 -8.42 12.14 -7.43
CA TRP A 150 -7.08 12.70 -7.47
C TRP A 150 -6.45 12.67 -6.07
N ALA A 151 -5.15 12.42 -6.00
CA ALA A 151 -4.42 12.43 -4.73
C ALA A 151 -2.97 12.88 -4.91
N PRO A 152 -2.26 13.30 -3.84
CA PRO A 152 -0.89 13.81 -3.93
C PRO A 152 0.12 12.86 -4.59
N LEU A 153 0.00 11.54 -4.36
CA LEU A 153 0.87 10.54 -5.00
C LEU A 153 0.29 9.96 -6.30
N ILE A 154 -0.76 10.63 -6.80
CA ILE A 154 -1.50 10.28 -8.00
C ILE A 154 -1.75 11.56 -8.80
N PRO A 155 -0.67 12.21 -9.27
CA PRO A 155 -0.74 13.57 -9.80
C PRO A 155 -1.60 13.68 -11.07
N THR A 156 -1.76 12.59 -11.83
CA THR A 156 -2.57 12.58 -13.05
C THR A 156 -4.07 12.49 -12.77
N GLY A 157 -4.48 11.95 -11.61
CA GLY A 157 -5.88 11.62 -11.31
C GLY A 157 -6.60 10.97 -12.50
N ASN A 158 -7.88 11.33 -12.67
CA ASN A 158 -8.68 10.91 -13.83
C ASN A 158 -8.37 11.66 -15.14
N ILE A 159 -7.47 12.65 -15.13
CA ILE A 159 -7.11 13.41 -16.35
C ILE A 159 -6.31 12.52 -17.31
N PHE A 160 -5.43 11.69 -16.76
CA PHE A 160 -4.68 10.69 -17.52
C PHE A 160 -4.63 9.39 -16.73
N ASN A 161 -5.58 8.50 -17.04
CA ASN A 161 -5.72 7.19 -16.43
C ASN A 161 -6.01 6.12 -17.50
N PRO A 162 -5.05 5.82 -18.41
CA PRO A 162 -5.24 4.75 -19.37
C PRO A 162 -5.29 3.38 -18.68
N LEU A 163 -6.02 2.45 -19.30
CA LEU A 163 -5.91 1.02 -19.01
C LEU A 163 -4.48 0.57 -19.31
N ILE A 164 -3.79 -0.05 -18.34
CA ILE A 164 -2.48 -0.66 -18.57
C ILE A 164 -2.66 -2.04 -19.22
N PHE A 165 -3.46 -2.89 -18.57
CA PHE A 165 -3.82 -4.21 -19.08
C PHE A 165 -5.08 -4.73 -18.38
N GLU A 166 -5.62 -5.82 -18.92
CA GLU A 166 -6.78 -6.51 -18.36
C GLU A 166 -6.46 -8.00 -18.21
N PHE A 167 -6.95 -8.61 -17.14
CA PHE A 167 -6.81 -10.05 -16.87
C PHE A 167 -8.12 -10.61 -16.32
N ASN A 168 -8.76 -11.52 -17.06
CA ASN A 168 -10.06 -12.11 -16.71
C ASN A 168 -11.13 -11.04 -16.37
N GLU A 169 -11.33 -10.05 -17.23
CA GLU A 169 -12.30 -8.95 -17.02
C GLU A 169 -11.95 -8.01 -15.86
N ARG A 170 -10.71 -8.10 -15.34
CA ARG A 170 -10.20 -7.23 -14.29
C ARG A 170 -9.15 -6.30 -14.86
N SER A 171 -9.48 -5.03 -14.92
CA SER A 171 -8.62 -3.97 -15.43
C SER A 171 -7.60 -3.53 -14.39
N VAL A 172 -6.38 -3.24 -14.85
CA VAL A 172 -5.35 -2.54 -14.09
C VAL A 172 -5.18 -1.15 -14.67
N MET A 173 -5.46 -0.14 -13.86
CA MET A 173 -5.47 1.26 -14.29
C MET A 173 -4.12 1.94 -14.01
N PHE A 174 -3.72 2.91 -14.84
CA PHE A 174 -2.45 3.60 -14.64
C PHE A 174 -2.38 4.36 -13.32
N GLN A 175 -3.48 5.00 -12.95
CA GLN A 175 -3.59 5.82 -11.75
C GLN A 175 -3.27 5.05 -10.46
N THR A 176 -3.68 3.78 -10.37
CA THR A 176 -3.51 2.94 -9.17
C THR A 176 -2.06 2.49 -8.98
N GLN A 177 -1.23 2.50 -10.04
CA GLN A 177 0.19 2.11 -9.93
C GLN A 177 1.11 3.25 -9.50
N LEU A 178 0.70 4.51 -9.72
CA LEU A 178 1.55 5.68 -9.47
C LEU A 178 2.09 5.74 -8.03
N PRO A 179 1.30 5.53 -6.96
CA PRO A 179 1.82 5.53 -5.60
C PRO A 179 2.94 4.51 -5.42
N TRP A 180 2.82 3.34 -6.04
CA TRP A 180 3.73 2.21 -5.89
C TRP A 180 4.97 2.31 -6.76
N ILE A 181 5.00 3.23 -7.72
CA ILE A 181 6.21 3.60 -8.45
C ILE A 181 6.93 4.75 -7.72
N ILE A 182 6.17 5.72 -7.20
CA ILE A 182 6.71 6.93 -6.58
C ILE A 182 7.22 6.65 -5.17
N LEU A 183 6.49 5.91 -4.33
CA LEU A 183 6.80 5.72 -2.91
C LEU A 183 8.10 4.92 -2.64
N PRO A 184 8.40 3.80 -3.32
CA PRO A 184 9.57 2.98 -3.00
C PRO A 184 10.92 3.73 -2.98
N PRO A 185 11.26 4.62 -3.93
CA PRO A 185 12.52 5.34 -3.87
C PRO A 185 12.62 6.26 -2.65
N PHE A 186 11.53 6.96 -2.29
CA PHE A 186 11.50 7.79 -1.08
C PHE A 186 11.58 6.96 0.20
N LEU A 187 10.87 5.83 0.23
CA LEU A 187 10.92 4.91 1.36
C LEU A 187 12.36 4.43 1.59
N TYR A 188 13.02 3.94 0.55
CA TYR A 188 14.38 3.41 0.67
C TYR A 188 15.41 4.49 1.04
N MET A 189 15.33 5.67 0.41
CA MET A 189 16.17 6.82 0.74
C MET A 189 15.98 7.27 2.19
N THR A 190 14.75 7.26 2.69
CA THR A 190 14.44 7.62 4.09
C THR A 190 15.01 6.61 5.07
N VAL A 191 14.91 5.32 4.78
CA VAL A 191 15.54 4.26 5.59
C VAL A 191 17.04 4.47 5.66
N ILE A 192 17.70 4.72 4.52
CA ILE A 192 19.15 4.98 4.46
C ILE A 192 19.54 6.17 5.33
N LYS A 193 18.80 7.27 5.24
CA LYS A 193 19.04 8.48 6.04
C LYS A 193 18.88 8.21 7.54
N LEU A 194 17.83 7.49 7.94
CA LEU A 194 17.57 7.18 9.35
C LEU A 194 18.55 6.17 9.93
N ALA A 195 18.97 5.18 9.13
CA ALA A 195 19.96 4.18 9.54
C ALA A 195 21.34 4.81 9.76
N ASN A 196 21.77 5.73 8.88
CA ASN A 196 23.05 6.43 9.04
C ASN A 196 23.06 7.48 10.15
N LYS A 197 21.93 8.12 10.46
CA LYS A 197 21.85 9.11 11.56
C LYS A 197 22.02 8.48 12.95
N ARG A 198 21.87 7.15 13.05
CA ARG A 198 21.84 6.40 14.31
C ARG A 198 22.96 5.36 14.44
N ASN A 199 23.90 5.34 13.49
CA ASN A 199 25.23 4.75 13.63
C ASN A 199 26.21 5.83 14.10
#